data_AF-A0A2D6TMV0-F1
#
_entry.id   AF-A0A2D6TMV0-F1
#
_cell.length_a   1.000
_cell.length_b   1.000
_cell.length_c   1.000
_cell.angle_alpha   90.00
_cell.angle_beta   90.00
_cell.angle_gamma   90.00
#
_symmetry.space_group_name_H-M   'P 1'
#
loop_
_entity.id
_entity.type
_entity.pdbx_description
1 polymer ?
#
loop_
_entity_poly.entity_id
_entity_poly.type
_entity_poly.pdbx_seq_one_letter_code
_entity_poly.pdbx_strand_id
1 'polypeptide(L)'
;MVVIKRVFAKSILDSRKDKTILITIKTNVGNFSASAPNGKSIGRHAVKIYKKNLEEDIKTIKKFSDYFSKEIIEEFNDLRRIEDIVDGHVGANTLFALESTILKAVSKEQKKQIWELINSKSRKIPRLVGNIVGGGKHSNSRKKTDFQEFLIIPNSKSVKESFEKSKEVKKDIKEILKKVDKNFENKKNDEDAWMSSLNEKEILDILKKIKLSIGVDIASSSFYKRNKYNYENPMLRRDNKEQLGYLSNLINNFNLFYIEDPFNEEDFESFSKLLKKFPSSLIVGDDLTVTNTKRFEKAIKMKSINSIIVKPNQIGSLIEVKRVCELARKNNIKIVFSHRSGETEENILADLAFGFESDFFKCGITSKVREIKIKRLIEIEKSLK
;
A
#
# COMPACT_ATOMS: atom_id res chain seq x y z
N MET A 1 -23.81 -20.58 -5.92
CA MET A 1 -23.51 -19.52 -6.91
C MET A 1 -24.00 -18.16 -6.43
N VAL A 2 -23.34 -17.06 -6.79
CA VAL A 2 -23.78 -15.69 -6.43
C VAL A 2 -24.37 -14.98 -7.64
N VAL A 3 -25.56 -14.40 -7.45
CA VAL A 3 -26.26 -13.55 -8.42
C VAL A 3 -26.54 -12.19 -7.77
N ILE A 4 -26.13 -11.10 -8.44
CA ILE A 4 -26.31 -9.73 -7.94
C ILE A 4 -27.69 -9.23 -8.33
N LYS A 5 -28.58 -9.06 -7.35
CA LYS A 5 -29.96 -8.57 -7.57
C LYS A 5 -30.02 -7.05 -7.64
N ARG A 6 -29.20 -6.37 -6.84
CA ARG A 6 -29.18 -4.89 -6.81
C ARG A 6 -27.85 -4.35 -6.32
N VAL A 7 -27.41 -3.24 -6.90
CA VAL A 7 -26.24 -2.48 -6.44
C VAL A 7 -26.66 -1.12 -5.88
N PHE A 8 -26.14 -0.81 -4.70
CA PHE A 8 -26.24 0.50 -4.06
C PHE A 8 -24.84 1.06 -3.86
N ALA A 9 -24.75 2.39 -3.89
CA ALA A 9 -23.50 3.10 -3.59
C ALA A 9 -23.82 4.42 -2.89
N LYS A 10 -22.95 4.80 -1.95
CA LYS A 10 -23.01 6.08 -1.23
C LYS A 10 -21.60 6.61 -0.93
N SER A 11 -21.53 7.92 -0.69
CA SER A 11 -20.32 8.56 -0.15
C SER A 11 -20.21 8.24 1.34
N ILE A 12 -19.00 7.92 1.78
CA ILE A 12 -18.59 7.85 3.18
C ILE A 12 -17.31 8.69 3.37
N LEU A 13 -16.79 8.74 4.59
CA LEU A 13 -15.52 9.39 4.89
C LEU A 13 -14.43 8.35 5.16
N ASP A 14 -13.22 8.60 4.69
CA ASP A 14 -12.02 7.84 5.06
C ASP A 14 -11.41 8.34 6.39
N SER A 15 -10.28 7.76 6.80
CA SER A 15 -9.56 8.12 8.03
C SER A 15 -9.05 9.55 8.09
N ARG A 16 -9.01 10.27 6.96
CA ARG A 16 -8.61 11.69 6.86
C ARG A 16 -9.81 12.61 6.71
N LYS A 17 -11.03 12.07 6.74
CA LYS A 17 -12.29 12.77 6.49
C LYS A 17 -12.48 13.21 5.03
N ASP A 18 -11.74 12.60 4.10
CA ASP A 18 -12.00 12.78 2.67
C ASP A 18 -13.17 11.88 2.23
N LYS A 19 -13.95 12.34 1.26
CA LYS A 19 -15.04 11.53 0.70
C LYS A 19 -14.48 10.32 -0.07
N THR A 20 -15.02 9.15 0.20
CA THR A 20 -14.78 7.92 -0.59
C THR A 20 -16.09 7.16 -0.82
N ILE A 21 -16.03 6.09 -1.60
CA ILE A 21 -17.18 5.26 -1.97
C ILE A 21 -17.34 4.05 -1.04
N LEU A 22 -18.60 3.77 -0.66
CA LEU A 22 -19.04 2.50 -0.12
C LEU A 22 -20.05 1.90 -1.10
N ILE A 23 -19.80 0.66 -1.53
CA ILE A 23 -20.71 -0.13 -2.35
C ILE A 23 -21.39 -1.18 -1.47
N THR A 24 -22.68 -1.39 -1.70
CA THR A 24 -23.46 -2.47 -1.10
C THR A 24 -24.16 -3.23 -2.22
N ILE A 25 -23.99 -4.54 -2.26
CA ILE A 25 -24.73 -5.40 -3.19
C ILE A 25 -25.75 -6.23 -2.41
N LYS A 26 -26.95 -6.37 -2.99
CA LYS A 26 -27.95 -7.37 -2.59
C LYS A 26 -27.84 -8.54 -3.53
N THR A 27 -27.68 -9.74 -2.98
CA THR A 27 -27.53 -10.99 -3.74
C THR A 27 -28.62 -11.99 -3.37
N ASN A 28 -28.56 -13.18 -3.96
CA ASN A 28 -29.30 -14.35 -3.47
C ASN A 28 -28.82 -14.87 -2.09
N VAL A 29 -27.62 -14.49 -1.64
CA VAL A 29 -27.00 -15.05 -0.42
C VAL A 29 -26.91 -14.04 0.74
N GLY A 30 -27.34 -12.80 0.52
CA GLY A 30 -27.38 -11.74 1.54
C GLY A 30 -27.01 -10.37 1.00
N ASN A 31 -26.72 -9.45 1.94
CA ASN A 31 -26.22 -8.11 1.64
C ASN A 31 -24.77 -7.99 2.11
N PHE A 32 -23.93 -7.41 1.27
CA PHE A 32 -22.51 -7.25 1.54
C PHE A 32 -22.09 -5.84 1.18
N SER A 33 -21.06 -5.34 1.86
CA SER A 33 -20.51 -4.01 1.58
C SER A 33 -18.98 -4.00 1.64
N ALA A 34 -18.39 -3.16 0.79
CA ALA A 34 -16.98 -2.82 0.86
C ALA A 34 -16.76 -1.35 0.46
N SER A 35 -15.63 -0.80 0.91
CA SER A 35 -15.24 0.58 0.62
C SER A 35 -13.83 0.66 0.06
N ALA A 36 -13.52 1.74 -0.64
CA ALA A 36 -12.19 1.97 -1.20
C ALA A 36 -11.40 3.01 -0.39
N PRO A 37 -10.08 2.83 -0.22
CA PRO A 37 -9.21 3.82 0.40
C PRO A 37 -8.83 4.95 -0.58
N ASN A 38 -8.25 6.04 -0.08
CA ASN A 38 -7.69 7.16 -0.86
C ASN A 38 -6.20 7.37 -0.54
N GLY A 39 -5.40 7.80 -1.51
CA GLY A 39 -4.00 8.20 -1.27
C GLY A 39 -3.75 9.70 -1.41
N LYS A 40 -2.73 10.22 -0.73
CA LYS A 40 -2.22 11.60 -0.86
C LYS A 40 -1.21 11.73 -2.00
N SER A 41 -0.22 10.85 -1.99
CA SER A 41 0.77 10.70 -3.05
C SER A 41 0.19 9.70 -4.06
N ILE A 42 -0.08 10.19 -5.26
CA ILE A 42 -0.60 9.43 -6.37
C ILE A 42 0.40 9.61 -7.51
N GLY A 43 1.18 8.57 -7.81
CA GLY A 43 2.05 8.54 -8.98
C GLY A 43 1.29 8.90 -10.25
N ARG A 44 1.95 9.60 -11.17
CA ARG A 44 1.28 10.28 -12.29
C ARG A 44 0.57 9.34 -13.27
N HIS A 45 0.92 8.05 -13.23
CA HIS A 45 0.40 7.00 -14.11
C HIS A 45 -0.68 6.13 -13.47
N ALA A 46 -1.07 6.41 -12.22
CA ALA A 46 -2.14 5.66 -11.58
C ALA A 46 -3.49 5.88 -12.29
N VAL A 47 -4.38 4.88 -12.25
CA VAL A 47 -5.73 5.04 -12.77
C VAL A 47 -6.47 6.08 -11.93
N LYS A 48 -7.30 6.90 -12.59
CA LYS A 48 -8.13 7.88 -11.89
C LYS A 48 -9.04 7.16 -10.88
N ILE A 49 -9.09 7.68 -9.66
CA ILE A 49 -9.90 7.09 -8.57
C ILE A 49 -11.39 7.01 -8.93
N TYR A 50 -11.90 8.00 -9.68
CA TYR A 50 -13.25 8.07 -10.24
C TYR A 50 -13.16 8.46 -11.71
N LYS A 51 -14.14 8.06 -12.54
CA LYS A 51 -14.10 8.38 -13.98
C LYS A 51 -14.22 9.89 -14.21
N LYS A 52 -15.19 10.52 -13.53
CA LYS A 52 -15.38 11.97 -13.50
C LYS A 52 -15.28 12.51 -12.08
N ASN A 53 -16.15 12.01 -11.19
CA ASN A 53 -16.17 12.34 -9.77
C ASN A 53 -16.97 11.25 -9.02
N LEU A 54 -16.92 11.27 -7.69
CA LEU A 54 -17.58 10.28 -6.84
C LEU A 54 -19.09 10.17 -7.08
N GLU A 55 -19.79 11.30 -7.26
CA GLU A 55 -21.25 11.31 -7.44
C GLU A 55 -21.67 10.67 -8.77
N GLU A 56 -20.90 10.92 -9.83
CA GLU A 56 -21.14 10.34 -11.14
C GLU A 56 -20.87 8.84 -11.15
N ASP A 57 -19.80 8.38 -10.51
CA ASP A 57 -19.52 6.95 -10.35
C ASP A 57 -20.63 6.26 -9.55
N ILE A 58 -21.13 6.88 -8.48
CA ILE A 58 -22.28 6.38 -7.70
C ILE A 58 -23.54 6.26 -8.59
N LYS A 59 -23.83 7.25 -9.43
CA LYS A 59 -24.96 7.19 -10.37
C LYS A 59 -24.76 6.09 -11.42
N THR A 60 -23.55 6.00 -11.96
CA THR A 60 -23.18 5.05 -13.02
C THR A 60 -23.30 3.61 -12.54
N ILE A 61 -22.74 3.27 -11.38
CA ILE A 61 -22.77 1.91 -10.87
C ILE A 61 -24.19 1.42 -10.54
N LYS A 62 -25.08 2.35 -10.13
CA LYS A 62 -26.51 2.05 -9.91
C LYS A 62 -27.23 1.74 -11.23
N LYS A 63 -26.89 2.41 -12.33
CA LYS A 63 -27.46 2.14 -13.66
C LYS A 63 -27.04 0.77 -14.19
N PHE A 64 -25.86 0.28 -13.81
CA PHE A 64 -25.39 -1.06 -14.21
C PHE A 64 -26.02 -2.22 -13.44
N SER A 65 -26.85 -1.93 -12.42
CA SER A 65 -27.44 -2.94 -11.54
C SER A 65 -28.14 -4.09 -12.29
N ASP A 66 -28.85 -3.78 -13.37
CA ASP A 66 -29.60 -4.79 -14.14
C ASP A 66 -28.68 -5.68 -14.99
N TYR A 67 -27.53 -5.17 -15.42
CA TYR A 67 -26.53 -5.95 -16.18
C TYR A 67 -25.87 -6.99 -15.28
N PHE A 68 -25.52 -6.61 -14.05
CA PHE A 68 -24.96 -7.56 -13.08
C PHE A 68 -25.91 -8.70 -12.69
N SER A 69 -27.23 -8.51 -12.83
CA SER A 69 -28.22 -9.53 -12.52
C SER A 69 -28.25 -10.72 -13.47
N LYS A 70 -27.62 -10.56 -14.64
CA LYS A 70 -27.46 -11.60 -15.66
C LYS A 70 -26.20 -12.45 -15.42
N GLU A 71 -25.30 -11.98 -14.57
CA GLU A 71 -24.04 -12.66 -14.28
C GLU A 71 -24.18 -13.62 -13.11
N ILE A 72 -23.57 -14.80 -13.27
CA ILE A 72 -23.38 -15.78 -12.22
C ILE A 72 -21.91 -15.72 -11.81
N ILE A 73 -21.62 -15.54 -10.53
CA ILE A 73 -20.26 -15.39 -10.00
C ILE A 73 -20.00 -16.54 -9.03
N GLU A 74 -18.99 -17.35 -9.35
CA GLU A 74 -18.59 -18.49 -8.55
C GLU A 74 -17.13 -18.39 -8.13
N GLU A 75 -16.24 -17.91 -9.00
CA GLU A 75 -14.80 -17.89 -8.75
C GLU A 75 -14.19 -16.49 -8.86
N PHE A 76 -12.95 -16.34 -8.37
CA PHE A 76 -12.23 -15.07 -8.47
C PHE A 76 -12.10 -14.57 -9.92
N ASN A 77 -11.90 -15.46 -10.89
CA ASN A 77 -11.74 -15.07 -12.30
C ASN A 77 -13.04 -14.57 -12.94
N ASP A 78 -14.21 -14.85 -12.35
CA ASP A 78 -15.49 -14.36 -12.84
C ASP A 78 -15.64 -12.84 -12.67
N LEU A 79 -14.81 -12.22 -11.82
CA LEU A 79 -14.71 -10.77 -11.72
C LEU A 79 -14.43 -10.11 -13.07
N ARG A 80 -13.78 -10.80 -14.02
CA ARG A 80 -13.55 -10.28 -15.37
C ARG A 80 -14.85 -9.88 -16.08
N ARG A 81 -15.92 -10.66 -15.94
CA ARG A 81 -17.21 -10.33 -16.55
C ARG A 81 -17.82 -9.06 -15.94
N ILE A 82 -17.55 -8.82 -14.66
CA ILE A 82 -17.97 -7.61 -13.94
C ILE A 82 -17.16 -6.41 -14.40
N GLU A 83 -15.84 -6.57 -14.56
CA GLU A 83 -14.96 -5.55 -15.12
C GLU A 83 -15.42 -5.13 -16.52
N ASP A 84 -15.70 -6.10 -17.41
CA ASP A 84 -16.13 -5.84 -18.79
C ASP A 84 -17.44 -5.03 -18.86
N ILE A 85 -18.37 -5.19 -17.90
CA ILE A 85 -19.62 -4.41 -17.82
C ILE A 85 -19.36 -2.93 -17.51
N VAL A 86 -18.35 -2.63 -16.68
CA VAL A 86 -18.09 -1.27 -16.19
C VAL A 86 -16.85 -0.62 -16.83
N ASP A 87 -16.20 -1.31 -17.75
CA ASP A 87 -14.95 -0.87 -18.35
C ASP A 87 -15.09 0.54 -18.97
N GLY A 88 -14.14 1.40 -18.67
CA GLY A 88 -14.16 2.79 -19.11
C GLY A 88 -15.25 3.68 -18.51
N HIS A 89 -16.21 3.15 -17.74
CA HIS A 89 -17.35 3.89 -17.18
C HIS A 89 -17.17 4.33 -15.73
N VAL A 90 -16.37 3.60 -14.93
CA VAL A 90 -16.09 3.92 -13.52
C VAL A 90 -14.59 4.04 -13.25
N GLY A 91 -14.22 4.66 -12.14
CA GLY A 91 -12.84 4.75 -11.71
C GLY A 91 -12.40 3.61 -10.79
N ALA A 92 -11.11 3.62 -10.46
CA ALA A 92 -10.45 2.54 -9.76
C ALA A 92 -11.03 2.25 -8.36
N ASN A 93 -11.44 3.29 -7.61
CA ASN A 93 -12.04 3.10 -6.29
C ASN A 93 -13.41 2.42 -6.38
N THR A 94 -14.21 2.77 -7.39
CA THR A 94 -15.53 2.20 -7.62
C THR A 94 -15.43 0.73 -8.00
N LEU A 95 -14.54 0.39 -8.94
CA LEU A 95 -14.30 -1.00 -9.33
C LEU A 95 -13.79 -1.83 -8.17
N PHE A 96 -12.73 -1.36 -7.47
CA PHE A 96 -12.16 -2.07 -6.33
C PHE A 96 -13.20 -2.35 -5.22
N ALA A 97 -14.03 -1.35 -4.88
CA ALA A 97 -15.07 -1.53 -3.87
C ALA A 97 -16.15 -2.52 -4.34
N LEU A 98 -16.52 -2.52 -5.63
CA LEU A 98 -17.50 -3.45 -6.18
C LEU A 98 -16.98 -4.88 -6.10
N GLU A 99 -15.78 -5.14 -6.62
CA GLU A 99 -15.17 -6.47 -6.64
C GLU A 99 -14.91 -7.00 -5.23
N SER A 100 -14.43 -6.14 -4.32
CA SER A 100 -14.28 -6.48 -2.90
C SER A 100 -15.60 -6.89 -2.26
N THR A 101 -16.70 -6.22 -2.64
CA THR A 101 -18.03 -6.57 -2.15
C THR A 101 -18.51 -7.91 -2.70
N ILE A 102 -18.23 -8.18 -3.98
CA ILE A 102 -18.57 -9.44 -4.65
C ILE A 102 -17.81 -10.61 -4.03
N LEU A 103 -16.52 -10.47 -3.79
CA LEU A 103 -15.71 -11.52 -3.15
C LEU A 103 -16.22 -11.87 -1.75
N LYS A 104 -16.74 -10.91 -0.98
CA LYS A 104 -17.42 -11.17 0.31
C LYS A 104 -18.68 -12.02 0.15
N ALA A 105 -19.46 -11.77 -0.91
CA ALA A 105 -20.66 -12.57 -1.19
C ALA A 105 -20.29 -14.00 -1.60
N VAL A 106 -19.30 -14.15 -2.49
CA VAL A 106 -18.80 -15.45 -2.97
C VAL A 106 -18.20 -16.26 -1.81
N SER A 107 -17.42 -15.62 -0.94
CA SER A 107 -16.81 -16.28 0.21
C SER A 107 -17.88 -16.80 1.17
N LYS A 108 -18.94 -16.02 1.40
CA LYS A 108 -20.09 -16.42 2.23
C LYS A 108 -20.84 -17.61 1.64
N GLU A 109 -21.13 -17.58 0.34
CA GLU A 109 -21.81 -18.66 -0.37
C GLU A 109 -21.01 -19.97 -0.31
N GLN A 110 -19.70 -19.90 -0.54
CA GLN A 110 -18.83 -21.08 -0.52
C GLN A 110 -18.43 -21.54 0.88
N LYS A 111 -18.83 -20.81 1.94
CA LYS A 111 -18.35 -21.03 3.32
C LYS A 111 -16.82 -21.04 3.42
N LYS A 112 -16.16 -20.20 2.62
CA LYS A 112 -14.70 -20.01 2.59
C LYS A 112 -14.33 -18.61 3.04
N GLN A 113 -13.07 -18.42 3.39
CA GLN A 113 -12.46 -17.10 3.56
C GLN A 113 -12.13 -16.49 2.20
N ILE A 114 -12.03 -15.16 2.12
CA ILE A 114 -11.78 -14.46 0.85
C ILE A 114 -10.44 -14.87 0.25
N TRP A 115 -9.40 -15.02 1.06
CA TRP A 115 -8.08 -15.45 0.58
C TRP A 115 -8.12 -16.84 -0.08
N GLU A 116 -9.04 -17.73 0.32
CA GLU A 116 -9.19 -19.06 -0.27
C GLU A 116 -9.75 -19.02 -1.69
N LEU A 117 -10.50 -17.96 -2.04
CA LEU A 117 -10.97 -17.71 -3.40
C LEU A 117 -9.82 -17.34 -4.34
N ILE A 118 -8.73 -16.81 -3.79
CA ILE A 118 -7.53 -16.39 -4.53
C ILE A 118 -6.57 -17.58 -4.64
N ASN A 119 -6.24 -18.19 -3.51
CA ASN A 119 -5.36 -19.34 -3.41
C ASN A 119 -5.61 -20.11 -2.10
N SER A 120 -6.42 -21.17 -2.16
CA SER A 120 -6.70 -22.06 -1.03
C SER A 120 -5.47 -22.81 -0.48
N LYS A 121 -4.40 -22.89 -1.28
CA LYS A 121 -3.13 -23.51 -0.90
C LYS A 121 -2.14 -22.53 -0.29
N SER A 122 -2.48 -21.24 -0.19
CA SER A 122 -1.57 -20.24 0.39
C SER A 122 -1.19 -20.63 1.82
N ARG A 123 0.11 -20.59 2.11
CA ARG A 123 0.67 -20.81 3.46
C ARG A 123 1.67 -19.72 3.85
N LYS A 124 1.94 -18.77 2.97
CA LYS A 124 2.97 -17.75 3.16
C LYS A 124 2.39 -16.55 3.88
N ILE A 125 2.74 -16.39 5.15
CA ILE A 125 2.41 -15.22 5.95
C ILE A 125 3.38 -14.07 5.61
N PRO A 126 2.88 -12.89 5.19
CA PRO A 126 3.73 -11.77 4.87
C PRO A 126 4.31 -11.12 6.13
N ARG A 127 5.52 -10.58 6.03
CA ARG A 127 6.18 -9.84 7.10
C ARG A 127 5.60 -8.43 7.22
N LEU A 128 5.34 -7.97 8.45
CA LEU A 128 4.82 -6.62 8.65
C LEU A 128 5.89 -5.55 8.39
N VAL A 129 5.47 -4.47 7.72
CA VAL A 129 6.27 -3.25 7.50
C VAL A 129 5.55 -2.10 8.18
N GLY A 130 6.14 -1.56 9.23
CA GLY A 130 5.52 -0.57 10.11
C GLY A 130 6.12 0.82 9.99
N ASN A 131 5.28 1.82 9.69
CA ASN A 131 5.67 3.23 9.67
C ASN A 131 5.74 3.82 11.10
N ILE A 132 6.95 4.23 11.52
CA ILE A 132 7.25 4.73 12.87
C ILE A 132 7.32 6.26 12.91
N VAL A 133 8.08 6.86 12.00
CA VAL A 133 8.21 8.32 11.84
C VAL A 133 7.79 8.66 10.42
N GLY A 134 6.97 9.71 10.27
CA GLY A 134 6.51 10.14 8.96
C GLY A 134 6.76 11.62 8.68
N GLY A 135 7.20 11.90 7.47
CA GLY A 135 7.49 13.23 6.96
C GLY A 135 6.89 13.46 5.58
N GLY A 136 7.65 14.14 4.71
CA GLY A 136 7.26 14.40 3.32
C GLY A 136 5.84 14.93 3.20
N LYS A 137 5.05 14.40 2.26
CA LYS A 137 3.64 14.80 2.08
C LYS A 137 2.71 14.34 3.20
N HIS A 138 3.10 13.35 4.01
CA HIS A 138 2.25 12.85 5.10
C HIS A 138 2.23 13.79 6.31
N SER A 139 3.27 14.61 6.50
CA SER A 139 3.35 15.56 7.61
C SER A 139 3.07 17.01 7.16
N ASN A 140 2.21 17.72 7.91
CA ASN A 140 1.89 19.13 7.67
C ASN A 140 2.77 20.09 8.50
N SER A 141 3.77 19.59 9.24
CA SER A 141 4.69 20.43 10.01
C SER A 141 5.62 21.26 9.11
N ARG A 142 5.95 22.48 9.56
CA ARG A 142 6.85 23.41 8.84
C ARG A 142 8.29 22.90 8.76
N LYS A 143 8.78 22.23 9.81
CA LYS A 143 10.07 21.54 9.83
C LYS A 143 9.82 20.05 10.06
N LYS A 144 10.19 19.24 9.08
CA LYS A 144 9.94 17.79 9.01
C LYS A 144 11.06 17.10 8.23
N THR A 145 11.10 15.78 8.27
CA THR A 145 11.93 15.00 7.35
C THR A 145 11.39 15.13 5.93
N ASP A 146 12.27 15.15 4.94
CA ASP A 146 11.91 15.11 3.52
C ASP A 146 11.43 13.72 3.10
N PHE A 147 11.99 12.66 3.70
CA PHE A 147 11.51 11.28 3.50
C PHE A 147 10.09 11.12 4.03
N GLN A 148 9.27 10.38 3.29
CA GLN A 148 7.85 10.20 3.58
C GLN A 148 7.63 9.27 4.77
N GLU A 149 8.37 8.16 4.85
CA GLU A 149 8.20 7.16 5.92
C GLU A 149 9.54 6.56 6.36
N PHE A 150 9.67 6.34 7.67
CA PHE A 150 10.74 5.54 8.26
C PHE A 150 10.14 4.27 8.87
N LEU A 151 10.62 3.14 8.38
CA LEU A 151 9.98 1.85 8.51
C LEU A 151 10.79 0.94 9.42
N ILE A 152 10.09 0.12 10.20
CA ILE A 152 10.66 -1.04 10.87
C ILE A 152 10.04 -2.31 10.31
N ILE A 153 10.84 -3.36 10.26
CA ILE A 153 10.44 -4.67 9.75
C ILE A 153 10.86 -5.71 10.78
N PRO A 154 9.99 -6.06 11.75
CA PRO A 154 10.33 -7.02 12.78
C PRO A 154 10.72 -8.38 12.19
N ASN A 155 11.63 -9.07 12.88
CA ASN A 155 12.07 -10.42 12.53
C ASN A 155 11.32 -11.44 13.40
N SER A 156 10.01 -11.60 13.17
CA SER A 156 9.19 -12.61 13.85
C SER A 156 8.49 -13.51 12.82
N LYS A 157 8.28 -14.78 13.22
CA LYS A 157 7.49 -15.77 12.47
C LYS A 157 5.99 -15.66 12.74
N SER A 158 5.58 -14.85 13.71
CA SER A 158 4.20 -14.66 14.15
C SER A 158 3.75 -13.24 13.85
N VAL A 159 2.63 -13.08 13.12
CA VAL A 159 2.06 -11.75 12.84
C VAL A 159 1.74 -11.03 14.14
N LYS A 160 1.20 -11.75 15.12
CA LYS A 160 0.86 -11.19 16.43
C LYS A 160 2.09 -10.63 17.15
N GLU A 161 3.19 -11.37 17.16
CA GLU A 161 4.42 -10.95 17.85
C GLU A 161 5.08 -9.78 17.10
N SER A 162 5.12 -9.85 15.76
CA SER A 162 5.60 -8.74 14.92
C SER A 162 4.79 -7.46 15.17
N PHE A 163 3.48 -7.58 15.39
CA PHE A 163 2.59 -6.45 15.66
C PHE A 163 2.81 -5.87 17.05
N GLU A 164 2.88 -6.71 18.09
CA GLU A 164 3.16 -6.30 19.46
C GLU A 164 4.54 -5.62 19.55
N LYS A 165 5.57 -6.19 18.90
CA LYS A 165 6.90 -5.59 18.85
C LYS A 165 6.90 -4.23 18.16
N SER A 166 6.17 -4.09 17.06
CA SER A 166 6.02 -2.80 16.37
C SER A 166 5.38 -1.73 17.26
N LYS A 167 4.39 -2.11 18.08
CA LYS A 167 3.73 -1.20 19.03
C LYS A 167 4.66 -0.78 20.17
N GLU A 168 5.44 -1.71 20.73
CA GLU A 168 6.45 -1.43 21.76
C GLU A 168 7.49 -0.44 21.24
N VAL A 169 8.11 -0.76 20.10
CA VAL A 169 9.12 0.10 19.46
C VAL A 169 8.58 1.49 19.17
N LYS A 170 7.32 1.60 18.72
CA LYS A 170 6.70 2.91 18.49
C LYS A 170 6.56 3.74 19.76
N LYS A 171 6.30 3.11 20.91
CA LYS A 171 6.27 3.80 22.21
C LYS A 171 7.66 4.23 22.64
N ASP A 172 8.66 3.37 22.48
CA ASP A 172 10.05 3.71 22.83
C ASP A 172 10.57 4.88 22.01
N ILE A 173 10.24 4.90 20.71
CA ILE A 173 10.64 5.99 19.82
C ILE A 173 10.00 7.31 20.19
N LYS A 174 8.75 7.31 20.65
CA LYS A 174 8.13 8.51 21.21
C LYS A 174 8.95 9.08 22.37
N GLU A 175 9.36 8.23 23.30
CA GLU A 175 10.12 8.68 24.48
C GLU A 175 11.53 9.14 24.12
N ILE A 176 12.16 8.54 23.10
CA ILE A 176 13.42 9.04 22.56
C ILE A 176 13.21 10.42 21.90
N LEU A 177 12.23 10.56 21.02
CA LEU A 177 11.93 11.81 20.31
C LEU A 177 11.65 12.96 21.28
N LYS A 178 10.89 12.75 22.36
CA LYS A 178 10.70 13.76 23.41
C LYS A 178 11.99 14.29 24.02
N LYS A 179 13.04 13.47 24.10
CA LYS A 179 14.32 13.84 24.70
C LYS A 179 15.23 14.57 23.71
N VAL A 180 15.19 14.19 22.43
CA VAL A 180 16.19 14.64 21.44
C VAL A 180 15.65 15.66 20.44
N ASP A 181 14.36 15.65 20.14
CA ASP A 181 13.70 16.61 19.25
C ASP A 181 12.99 17.68 20.07
N LYS A 182 13.66 18.83 20.23
CA LYS A 182 13.14 19.97 21.01
C LYS A 182 11.80 20.51 20.50
N ASN A 183 11.44 20.23 19.26
CA ASN A 183 10.16 20.66 18.65
C ASN A 183 9.16 19.50 18.53
N PHE A 184 9.36 18.40 19.26
CA PHE A 184 8.46 17.27 19.20
C PHE A 184 7.15 17.55 19.93
N GLU A 185 6.07 17.74 19.18
CA GLU A 185 4.74 18.08 19.70
C GLU A 185 3.89 16.85 20.08
N ASN A 186 4.46 15.64 20.06
CA ASN A 186 3.72 14.38 20.29
C ASN A 186 2.51 14.21 19.33
N LYS A 187 2.60 14.80 18.14
CA LYS A 187 1.62 14.69 17.06
C LYS A 187 1.95 13.53 16.12
N LYS A 188 0.92 13.08 15.40
CA LYS A 188 1.00 11.99 14.45
C LYS A 188 0.44 12.41 13.10
N ASN A 189 0.93 11.79 12.04
CA ASN A 189 0.52 12.07 10.67
C ASN A 189 -0.73 11.25 10.24
N ASP A 190 -1.10 11.34 8.95
CA ASP A 190 -2.20 10.59 8.32
C ASP A 190 -2.08 9.05 8.52
N GLU A 191 -0.87 8.54 8.80
CA GLU A 191 -0.59 7.13 9.03
C GLU A 191 -0.41 6.73 10.50
N ASP A 192 -0.76 7.64 11.40
CA ASP A 192 -0.55 7.53 12.84
C ASP A 192 0.95 7.41 13.22
N ALA A 193 1.88 7.67 12.30
CA ALA A 193 3.33 7.70 12.55
C ALA A 193 3.72 9.02 13.25
N TRP A 194 4.78 8.99 14.06
CA TRP A 194 5.24 10.18 14.78
C TRP A 194 5.75 11.25 13.82
N MET A 195 5.37 12.49 14.06
CA MET A 195 5.91 13.64 13.35
C MET A 195 7.12 14.18 14.12
N SER A 196 8.24 14.40 13.44
CA SER A 196 9.48 14.93 14.03
C SER A 196 10.05 16.06 13.17
N SER A 197 10.78 16.99 13.82
CA SER A 197 11.49 18.08 13.17
C SER A 197 12.93 17.75 12.78
N LEU A 198 13.41 16.57 13.16
CA LEU A 198 14.75 16.06 12.84
C LEU A 198 14.87 15.76 11.33
N ASN A 199 16.11 15.68 10.84
CA ASN A 199 16.40 15.26 9.47
C ASN A 199 16.49 13.73 9.33
N GLU A 200 16.69 13.23 8.11
CA GLU A 200 16.69 11.79 7.82
C GLU A 200 17.78 11.05 8.60
N LYS A 201 18.99 11.63 8.66
CA LYS A 201 20.14 11.00 9.29
C LYS A 201 19.91 10.83 10.79
N GLU A 202 19.41 11.88 11.44
CA GLU A 202 19.10 11.88 12.87
C GLU A 202 18.04 10.83 13.23
N ILE A 203 16.98 10.70 12.41
CA ILE A 203 15.97 9.64 12.59
C ILE A 203 16.58 8.26 12.39
N LEU A 204 17.40 8.06 11.36
CA LEU A 204 18.07 6.78 11.12
C LEU A 204 19.06 6.41 12.23
N ASP A 205 19.75 7.38 12.82
CA ASP A 205 20.64 7.18 13.99
C ASP A 205 19.84 6.70 15.22
N ILE A 206 18.61 7.19 15.40
CA ILE A 206 17.70 6.70 16.43
C ILE A 206 17.27 5.25 16.12
N LEU A 207 16.80 5.00 14.89
CA LEU A 207 16.27 3.69 14.49
C LEU A 207 17.33 2.58 14.52
N LYS A 208 18.58 2.90 14.20
CA LYS A 208 19.72 1.96 14.25
C LYS A 208 19.89 1.31 15.63
N LYS A 209 19.45 1.97 16.71
CA LYS A 209 19.56 1.46 18.09
C LYS A 209 18.54 0.37 18.42
N ILE A 210 17.47 0.22 17.63
CA ILE A 210 16.35 -0.71 17.89
C ILE A 210 16.69 -2.16 17.52
N LYS A 211 17.80 -2.40 16.81
CA LYS A 211 18.25 -3.75 16.37
C LYS A 211 17.19 -4.53 15.57
N LEU A 212 16.37 -3.82 14.78
CA LEU A 212 15.45 -4.41 13.79
C LEU A 212 15.90 -4.02 12.38
N SER A 213 15.39 -4.72 11.36
CA SER A 213 15.55 -4.29 9.97
C SER A 213 14.84 -2.96 9.76
N ILE A 214 15.54 -2.00 9.16
CA ILE A 214 15.05 -0.64 8.92
C ILE A 214 14.79 -0.47 7.42
N GLY A 215 13.74 0.28 7.11
CA GLY A 215 13.48 0.75 5.76
C GLY A 215 13.10 2.21 5.69
N VAL A 216 13.04 2.73 4.47
CA VAL A 216 12.54 4.08 4.18
C VAL A 216 11.64 4.04 2.95
N ASP A 217 10.57 4.83 2.98
CA ASP A 217 9.87 5.29 1.79
C ASP A 217 10.23 6.75 1.59
N ILE A 218 10.97 7.00 0.52
CA ILE A 218 11.53 8.32 0.24
C ILE A 218 10.51 9.16 -0.53
N ALA A 219 9.66 8.54 -1.37
CA ALA A 219 8.74 9.21 -2.27
C ALA A 219 9.40 10.38 -3.04
N SER A 220 10.58 10.14 -3.62
CA SER A 220 11.47 11.20 -4.13
C SER A 220 10.84 12.07 -5.23
N SER A 221 9.90 11.50 -5.99
CA SER A 221 9.10 12.24 -6.97
C SER A 221 8.40 13.47 -6.38
N SER A 222 8.08 13.46 -5.08
CA SER A 222 7.37 14.55 -4.41
C SER A 222 8.20 15.83 -4.27
N PHE A 223 9.54 15.74 -4.29
CA PHE A 223 10.47 16.87 -4.17
C PHE A 223 11.47 16.95 -5.34
N TYR A 224 11.29 16.15 -6.39
CA TYR A 224 12.04 16.25 -7.64
C TYR A 224 11.46 17.35 -8.55
N LYS A 225 12.23 18.41 -8.78
CA LYS A 225 11.81 19.55 -9.61
C LYS A 225 13.00 20.13 -10.35
N ARG A 226 12.82 20.44 -11.65
CA ARG A 226 13.86 21.01 -12.52
C ARG A 226 15.16 20.17 -12.49
N ASN A 227 15.02 18.85 -12.65
CA ASN A 227 16.11 17.86 -12.67
C ASN A 227 16.95 17.79 -11.39
N LYS A 228 16.41 18.25 -10.25
CA LYS A 228 17.06 18.19 -8.94
C LYS A 228 16.09 17.74 -7.85
N TYR A 229 16.60 17.00 -6.88
CA TYR A 229 15.93 16.67 -5.63
C TYR A 229 16.11 17.80 -4.64
N ASN A 230 15.03 18.47 -4.24
CA ASN A 230 15.07 19.64 -3.35
C ASN A 230 14.71 19.21 -1.93
N TYR A 231 15.74 19.01 -1.10
CA TYR A 231 15.58 18.75 0.33
C TYR A 231 15.37 20.06 1.07
N GLU A 232 14.50 20.07 2.07
CA GLU A 232 14.21 21.22 2.91
C GLU A 232 14.91 21.12 4.27
N ASN A 233 15.30 19.92 4.72
CA ASN A 233 15.86 19.71 6.06
C ASN A 233 17.09 18.78 6.07
N PRO A 234 18.32 19.31 5.87
CA PRO A 234 18.65 20.71 5.59
C PRO A 234 18.39 21.09 4.12
N MET A 235 18.32 22.38 3.85
CA MET A 235 18.15 22.91 2.49
C MET A 235 19.31 22.48 1.58
N LEU A 236 19.06 21.49 0.74
CA LEU A 236 20.04 20.94 -0.19
C LEU A 236 19.38 20.64 -1.53
N ARG A 237 20.16 20.74 -2.60
CA ARG A 237 19.73 20.32 -3.94
C ARG A 237 20.70 19.29 -4.44
N ARG A 238 20.17 18.14 -4.88
CA ARG A 238 20.96 17.06 -5.44
C ARG A 238 20.55 16.80 -6.87
N ASP A 239 21.51 16.68 -7.78
CA ASP A 239 21.25 16.04 -9.08
C ASP A 239 21.10 14.52 -8.93
N ASN A 240 20.88 13.80 -10.04
CA ASN A 240 20.69 12.34 -10.00
C ASN A 240 21.94 11.58 -9.49
N LYS A 241 23.15 12.07 -9.81
CA LYS A 241 24.42 11.43 -9.38
C LYS A 241 24.65 11.67 -7.89
N GLU A 242 24.43 12.89 -7.43
CA GLU A 242 24.52 13.27 -6.01
C GLU A 242 23.48 12.51 -5.18
N GLN A 243 22.25 12.35 -5.70
CA GLN A 243 21.20 11.57 -5.04
C GLN A 243 21.59 10.10 -4.91
N LEU A 244 22.08 9.48 -5.99
CA LEU A 244 22.56 8.09 -5.97
C LEU A 244 23.70 7.91 -4.95
N GLY A 245 24.64 8.86 -4.89
CA GLY A 245 25.73 8.87 -3.91
C GLY A 245 25.22 9.00 -2.48
N TYR A 246 24.31 9.94 -2.22
CA TYR A 246 23.70 10.15 -0.91
C TYR A 246 22.98 8.90 -0.42
N LEU A 247 22.11 8.31 -1.25
CA LEU A 247 21.36 7.11 -0.88
C LEU A 247 22.27 5.89 -0.71
N SER A 248 23.31 5.75 -1.53
CA SER A 248 24.33 4.72 -1.34
C SER A 248 24.98 4.81 0.04
N ASN A 249 25.30 6.03 0.48
CA ASN A 249 25.91 6.26 1.79
C ASN A 249 24.94 5.94 2.92
N LEU A 250 23.65 6.29 2.78
CA LEU A 250 22.63 5.93 3.78
C LEU A 250 22.48 4.40 3.88
N ILE A 251 22.38 3.69 2.75
CA ILE A 251 22.23 2.23 2.74
C ILE A 251 23.42 1.57 3.47
N ASN A 252 24.65 2.00 3.19
CA ASN A 252 25.85 1.46 3.86
C ASN A 252 25.89 1.80 5.35
N ASN A 253 25.69 3.06 5.71
CA ASN A 253 25.90 3.53 7.09
C ASN A 253 24.83 3.02 8.07
N PHE A 254 23.62 2.79 7.56
CA PHE A 254 22.46 2.37 8.33
C PHE A 254 21.99 0.94 8.06
N ASN A 255 22.66 0.22 7.14
CA ASN A 255 22.29 -1.12 6.70
C ASN A 255 20.80 -1.20 6.32
N LEU A 256 20.36 -0.29 5.44
CA LEU A 256 18.96 -0.19 5.06
C LEU A 256 18.54 -1.45 4.28
N PHE A 257 17.55 -2.16 4.82
CA PHE A 257 17.03 -3.38 4.23
C PHE A 257 15.97 -3.10 3.17
N TYR A 258 15.22 -2.02 3.31
CA TYR A 258 14.08 -1.69 2.44
C TYR A 258 14.14 -0.21 2.02
N ILE A 259 14.12 0.06 0.71
CA ILE A 259 14.24 1.40 0.13
C ILE A 259 13.19 1.55 -0.96
N GLU A 260 12.15 2.32 -0.67
CA GLU A 260 11.03 2.60 -1.56
C GLU A 260 11.18 3.99 -2.19
N ASP A 261 10.95 4.06 -3.51
CA ASP A 261 11.02 5.25 -4.34
C ASP A 261 12.23 6.19 -4.11
N PRO A 262 13.47 5.67 -4.23
CA PRO A 262 14.72 6.43 -4.08
C PRO A 262 14.94 7.54 -5.12
N PHE A 263 14.27 7.47 -6.26
CA PHE A 263 14.43 8.42 -7.36
C PHE A 263 13.07 8.83 -7.91
N ASN A 264 13.08 9.80 -8.83
CA ASN A 264 11.90 10.18 -9.58
C ASN A 264 11.26 8.96 -10.30
N GLU A 265 9.93 8.96 -10.41
CA GLU A 265 9.13 7.90 -11.01
C GLU A 265 9.45 7.59 -12.49
N GLU A 266 10.28 8.37 -13.17
CA GLU A 266 10.74 8.08 -14.54
C GLU A 266 12.20 7.62 -14.62
N ASP A 267 12.94 7.65 -13.51
CA ASP A 267 14.37 7.35 -13.50
C ASP A 267 14.65 5.84 -13.27
N PHE A 268 14.11 5.01 -14.15
CA PHE A 268 14.31 3.56 -14.15
C PHE A 268 15.79 3.17 -14.16
N GLU A 269 16.65 4.01 -14.73
CA GLU A 269 18.09 3.80 -14.84
C GLU A 269 18.79 3.98 -13.48
N SER A 270 18.52 5.06 -12.74
CA SER A 270 19.10 5.26 -11.40
C SER A 270 18.63 4.17 -10.43
N PHE A 271 17.38 3.73 -10.53
CA PHE A 271 16.87 2.55 -9.82
C PHE A 271 17.71 1.30 -10.11
N SER A 272 17.96 0.99 -11.39
CA SER A 272 18.78 -0.16 -11.83
C SER A 272 20.22 -0.06 -11.32
N LYS A 273 20.82 1.14 -11.39
CA LYS A 273 22.17 1.42 -10.85
C LYS A 273 22.25 1.18 -9.35
N LEU A 274 21.23 1.62 -8.59
CA LEU A 274 21.17 1.41 -7.14
C LEU A 274 20.99 -0.09 -6.81
N LEU A 275 20.08 -0.78 -7.48
CA LEU A 275 19.87 -2.22 -7.28
C LEU A 275 21.11 -3.04 -7.59
N LYS A 276 21.83 -2.72 -8.68
CA LYS A 276 23.10 -3.38 -9.02
C LYS A 276 24.16 -3.24 -7.93
N LYS A 277 24.17 -2.09 -7.24
CA LYS A 277 25.11 -1.81 -6.15
C LYS A 277 24.71 -2.46 -4.83
N PHE A 278 23.41 -2.62 -4.58
CA PHE A 278 22.86 -3.16 -3.33
C PHE A 278 21.83 -4.28 -3.58
N PRO A 279 22.25 -5.42 -4.14
CA PRO A 279 21.32 -6.49 -4.53
C PRO A 279 20.62 -7.15 -3.32
N SER A 280 21.22 -7.06 -2.13
CA SER A 280 20.68 -7.61 -0.88
C SER A 280 19.64 -6.70 -0.22
N SER A 281 19.59 -5.42 -0.59
CA SER A 281 18.56 -4.49 -0.14
C SER A 281 17.35 -4.59 -1.06
N LEU A 282 16.15 -4.43 -0.52
CA LEU A 282 14.93 -4.32 -1.30
C LEU A 282 14.84 -2.91 -1.89
N ILE A 283 15.04 -2.79 -3.20
CA ILE A 283 14.77 -1.59 -3.97
C ILE A 283 13.35 -1.72 -4.51
N VAL A 284 12.45 -0.95 -3.92
CA VAL A 284 11.00 -1.11 -4.05
C VAL A 284 10.44 0.01 -4.92
N GLY A 285 9.67 -0.36 -5.96
CA GLY A 285 8.96 0.60 -6.79
C GLY A 285 7.50 0.77 -6.36
N ASP A 286 7.11 1.98 -5.98
CA ASP A 286 5.72 2.41 -5.76
C ASP A 286 5.26 3.32 -6.89
N ASP A 287 5.57 4.62 -6.88
CA ASP A 287 5.24 5.56 -7.96
C ASP A 287 5.94 5.18 -9.28
N LEU A 288 7.10 4.50 -9.21
CA LEU A 288 7.77 3.96 -10.40
C LEU A 288 6.85 3.01 -11.18
N THR A 289 6.06 2.18 -10.50
CA THR A 289 5.26 1.12 -11.14
C THR A 289 3.76 1.37 -11.09
N VAL A 290 3.27 2.10 -10.08
CA VAL A 290 1.85 2.39 -9.77
C VAL A 290 0.92 1.18 -9.88
N THR A 291 1.41 -0.02 -9.52
CA THR A 291 0.69 -1.29 -9.73
C THR A 291 0.20 -1.47 -11.19
N ASN A 292 0.87 -0.84 -12.17
CA ASN A 292 0.51 -0.89 -13.58
C ASN A 292 1.39 -1.90 -14.32
N THR A 293 0.76 -2.89 -14.95
CA THR A 293 1.41 -4.00 -15.64
C THR A 293 2.47 -3.54 -16.66
N LYS A 294 2.18 -2.55 -17.50
CA LYS A 294 3.12 -2.07 -18.54
C LYS A 294 4.37 -1.43 -17.94
N ARG A 295 4.19 -0.61 -16.89
CA ARG A 295 5.33 0.02 -16.20
C ARG A 295 6.14 -1.01 -15.41
N PHE A 296 5.46 -1.99 -14.82
CA PHE A 296 6.14 -3.07 -14.13
C PHE A 296 6.96 -3.95 -15.09
N GLU A 297 6.41 -4.31 -16.26
CA GLU A 297 7.15 -5.01 -17.33
C GLU A 297 8.39 -4.22 -17.77
N LYS A 298 8.28 -2.89 -17.90
CA LYS A 298 9.45 -2.02 -18.15
C LYS A 298 10.48 -2.11 -17.02
N ALA A 299 10.04 -2.03 -15.76
CA ALA A 299 10.92 -2.12 -14.59
C ALA A 299 11.66 -3.48 -14.52
N ILE A 300 10.96 -4.57 -14.86
CA ILE A 300 11.54 -5.93 -14.98
C ILE A 300 12.60 -5.95 -16.08
N LYS A 301 12.26 -5.50 -17.29
CA LYS A 301 13.19 -5.49 -18.44
C LYS A 301 14.45 -4.69 -18.13
N MET A 302 14.32 -3.57 -17.43
CA MET A 302 15.42 -2.69 -17.05
C MET A 302 16.13 -3.13 -15.75
N LYS A 303 15.65 -4.17 -15.08
CA LYS A 303 16.14 -4.62 -13.76
C LYS A 303 16.21 -3.46 -12.77
N SER A 304 15.17 -2.64 -12.72
CA SER A 304 15.13 -1.42 -11.92
C SER A 304 14.82 -1.71 -10.44
N ILE A 305 14.06 -2.77 -10.15
CA ILE A 305 13.58 -3.10 -8.81
C ILE A 305 13.67 -4.60 -8.57
N ASN A 306 13.82 -4.99 -7.30
CA ASN A 306 13.67 -6.38 -6.85
C ASN A 306 12.44 -6.55 -5.93
N SER A 307 11.67 -5.49 -5.72
CA SER A 307 10.42 -5.51 -4.97
C SER A 307 9.41 -4.51 -5.56
N ILE A 308 8.11 -4.82 -5.49
CA ILE A 308 7.01 -3.97 -5.97
C ILE A 308 6.01 -3.68 -4.85
N ILE A 309 5.58 -2.42 -4.73
CA ILE A 309 4.38 -2.07 -3.97
C ILE A 309 3.15 -2.40 -4.81
N VAL A 310 2.23 -3.17 -4.22
CA VAL A 310 0.91 -3.47 -4.78
C VAL A 310 -0.14 -2.75 -3.94
N LYS A 311 -0.77 -1.73 -4.54
CA LYS A 311 -1.92 -1.00 -4.00
C LYS A 311 -3.11 -1.29 -4.90
N PRO A 312 -4.04 -2.19 -4.52
CA PRO A 312 -5.11 -2.63 -5.40
C PRO A 312 -5.91 -1.50 -6.06
N ASN A 313 -6.17 -0.41 -5.32
CA ASN A 313 -6.93 0.72 -5.86
C ASN A 313 -6.11 1.68 -6.76
N GLN A 314 -4.81 1.48 -6.98
CA GLN A 314 -4.06 2.21 -8.02
C GLN A 314 -4.43 1.73 -9.43
N ILE A 315 -4.80 0.45 -9.58
CA ILE A 315 -5.26 -0.14 -10.84
C ILE A 315 -6.78 -0.42 -10.83
N GLY A 316 -7.37 -0.60 -9.64
CA GLY A 316 -8.81 -0.81 -9.43
C GLY A 316 -9.25 -2.26 -9.64
N SER A 317 -8.81 -2.87 -10.73
CA SER A 317 -9.11 -4.25 -11.13
C SER A 317 -8.32 -5.27 -10.30
N LEU A 318 -9.03 -6.17 -9.62
CA LEU A 318 -8.43 -7.29 -8.90
C LEU A 318 -7.87 -8.36 -9.86
N ILE A 319 -8.39 -8.46 -11.10
CA ILE A 319 -7.81 -9.31 -12.14
C ILE A 319 -6.42 -8.80 -12.56
N GLU A 320 -6.25 -7.47 -12.74
CA GLU A 320 -4.93 -6.89 -13.02
C GLU A 320 -4.00 -6.97 -11.81
N VAL A 321 -4.51 -6.84 -10.58
CA VAL A 321 -3.71 -7.13 -9.36
C VAL A 321 -3.18 -8.57 -9.38
N LYS A 322 -4.03 -9.55 -9.72
CA LYS A 322 -3.61 -10.95 -9.88
C LYS A 322 -2.49 -11.07 -10.91
N ARG A 323 -2.64 -10.45 -12.08
CA ARG A 323 -1.64 -10.44 -13.16
C ARG A 323 -0.30 -9.84 -12.70
N VAL A 324 -0.32 -8.72 -11.98
CA VAL A 324 0.89 -8.09 -11.41
C VAL A 324 1.58 -9.04 -10.43
N CYS A 325 0.82 -9.69 -9.54
CA CYS A 325 1.38 -10.63 -8.56
C CYS A 325 2.00 -11.86 -9.23
N GLU A 326 1.34 -12.42 -10.25
CA GLU A 326 1.87 -13.54 -11.04
C GLU A 326 3.14 -13.16 -11.79
N LEU A 327 3.17 -11.97 -12.40
CA LEU A 327 4.35 -11.46 -13.09
C LEU A 327 5.52 -11.24 -12.12
N ALA A 328 5.26 -10.72 -10.92
CA ALA A 328 6.28 -10.53 -9.89
C ALA A 328 6.89 -11.87 -9.46
N ARG A 329 6.04 -12.86 -9.15
CA ARG A 329 6.46 -14.22 -8.80
C ARG A 329 7.31 -14.85 -9.90
N LYS A 330 6.86 -14.77 -11.17
CA LYS A 330 7.61 -15.30 -12.33
C LYS A 330 9.02 -14.71 -12.48
N ASN A 331 9.22 -13.47 -12.02
CA ASN A 331 10.50 -12.77 -12.12
C ASN A 331 11.27 -12.69 -10.80
N ASN A 332 10.88 -13.46 -9.77
CA ASN A 332 11.48 -13.43 -8.43
C ASN A 332 11.50 -12.03 -7.78
N ILE A 333 10.53 -11.19 -8.12
CA ILE A 333 10.35 -9.87 -7.52
C ILE A 333 9.44 -10.00 -6.29
N LYS A 334 9.90 -9.43 -5.18
CA LYS A 334 9.18 -9.45 -3.90
C LYS A 334 7.93 -8.59 -3.95
N ILE A 335 6.85 -9.07 -3.35
CA ILE A 335 5.55 -8.37 -3.36
C ILE A 335 5.31 -7.74 -1.99
N VAL A 336 5.00 -6.45 -1.98
CA VAL A 336 4.61 -5.69 -0.79
C VAL A 336 3.18 -5.20 -0.99
N PHE A 337 2.21 -5.83 -0.32
CA PHE A 337 0.86 -5.26 -0.30
C PHE A 337 0.83 -4.05 0.62
N SER A 338 0.33 -2.93 0.13
CA SER A 338 0.34 -1.66 0.87
C SER A 338 -1.06 -1.07 1.03
N HIS A 339 -1.27 -0.47 2.20
CA HIS A 339 -2.39 0.43 2.48
C HIS A 339 -2.30 1.72 1.64
N ARG A 340 -3.30 2.60 1.82
CA ARG A 340 -3.17 4.02 1.48
C ARG A 340 -3.12 4.90 2.74
N SER A 341 -2.80 6.17 2.54
CA SER A 341 -2.78 7.17 3.62
C SER A 341 -4.18 7.42 4.20
N GLY A 342 -5.21 7.47 3.35
CA GLY A 342 -6.62 7.54 3.74
C GLY A 342 -7.29 6.17 3.69
N GLU A 343 -7.38 5.50 4.84
CA GLU A 343 -7.93 4.14 4.94
C GLU A 343 -9.37 4.14 5.45
N THR A 344 -10.07 3.02 5.25
CA THR A 344 -11.40 2.77 5.80
C THR A 344 -11.36 1.62 6.82
N GLU A 345 -12.52 1.19 7.33
CA GLU A 345 -12.59 -0.03 8.15
C GLU A 345 -12.60 -1.32 7.30
N GLU A 346 -12.43 -1.21 5.98
CA GLU A 346 -12.28 -2.38 5.11
C GLU A 346 -11.00 -3.16 5.43
N ASN A 347 -11.04 -4.48 5.54
CA ASN A 347 -9.86 -5.30 5.88
C ASN A 347 -9.46 -6.30 4.80
N ILE A 348 -10.14 -6.30 3.64
CA ILE A 348 -9.85 -7.21 2.52
C ILE A 348 -8.39 -7.19 2.06
N LEU A 349 -7.67 -6.08 2.25
CA LEU A 349 -6.25 -5.98 1.92
C LEU A 349 -5.41 -7.10 2.57
N ALA A 350 -5.77 -7.55 3.78
CA ALA A 350 -5.10 -8.65 4.46
C ALA A 350 -5.35 -10.01 3.76
N ASP A 351 -6.60 -10.26 3.34
CA ASP A 351 -6.96 -11.44 2.56
C ASP A 351 -6.27 -11.44 1.19
N LEU A 352 -6.20 -10.29 0.51
CA LEU A 352 -5.49 -10.15 -0.75
C LEU A 352 -3.99 -10.41 -0.58
N ALA A 353 -3.35 -9.81 0.43
CA ALA A 353 -1.93 -9.99 0.70
C ALA A 353 -1.57 -11.46 0.97
N PHE A 354 -2.38 -12.14 1.78
CA PHE A 354 -2.17 -13.55 2.07
C PHE A 354 -2.50 -14.46 0.88
N GLY A 355 -3.64 -14.25 0.21
CA GLY A 355 -4.06 -15.04 -0.94
C GLY A 355 -3.11 -14.93 -2.13
N PHE A 356 -2.52 -13.76 -2.37
CA PHE A 356 -1.50 -13.56 -3.40
C PHE A 356 -0.06 -13.90 -2.95
N GLU A 357 0.11 -14.42 -1.73
CA GLU A 357 1.39 -14.85 -1.16
C GLU A 357 2.44 -13.73 -1.13
N SER A 358 2.05 -12.54 -0.68
CA SER A 358 2.96 -11.41 -0.58
C SER A 358 4.12 -11.70 0.37
N ASP A 359 5.27 -11.08 0.12
CA ASP A 359 6.44 -11.18 1.00
C ASP A 359 6.29 -10.25 2.21
N PHE A 360 5.66 -9.09 1.97
CA PHE A 360 5.51 -8.03 2.96
C PHE A 360 4.09 -7.46 2.96
N PHE A 361 3.72 -6.89 4.11
CA PHE A 361 2.45 -6.22 4.34
C PHE A 361 2.69 -4.86 5.03
N LYS A 362 2.53 -3.78 4.28
CA LYS A 362 2.75 -2.40 4.71
C LYS A 362 1.40 -1.74 5.02
N CYS A 363 1.03 -1.70 6.30
CA CYS A 363 -0.28 -1.18 6.72
C CYS A 363 -0.21 -0.23 7.92
N GLY A 364 0.94 0.40 8.15
CA GLY A 364 1.23 1.16 9.38
C GLY A 364 1.12 0.28 10.64
N ILE A 365 1.02 0.91 11.81
CA ILE A 365 1.14 0.18 13.10
C ILE A 365 -0.07 0.38 14.00
N THR A 366 -0.54 1.63 14.16
CA THR A 366 -1.57 1.98 15.13
C THR A 366 -2.67 2.80 14.46
N SER A 367 -3.85 2.85 15.07
CA SER A 367 -5.16 3.35 14.59
C SER A 367 -6.14 2.24 14.21
N LYS A 368 -7.43 2.49 14.44
CA LYS A 368 -8.51 1.52 14.20
C LYS A 368 -8.47 0.94 12.78
N VAL A 369 -8.35 1.82 11.78
CA VAL A 369 -8.36 1.47 10.36
C VAL A 369 -7.13 0.69 9.91
N ARG A 370 -6.00 0.78 10.63
CA ARG A 370 -4.77 0.02 10.33
C ARG A 370 -4.75 -1.31 11.07
N GLU A 371 -5.07 -1.27 12.36
CA GLU A 371 -5.08 -2.46 13.21
C GLU A 371 -6.10 -3.50 12.75
N ILE A 372 -7.23 -3.10 12.15
CA ILE A 372 -8.22 -4.07 11.66
C ILE A 372 -7.67 -4.97 10.53
N LYS A 373 -6.78 -4.46 9.68
CA LYS A 373 -6.09 -5.27 8.66
C LYS A 373 -5.10 -6.25 9.30
N ILE A 374 -4.30 -5.77 10.25
CA ILE A 374 -3.32 -6.62 10.96
C ILE A 374 -4.04 -7.71 11.75
N LYS A 375 -5.12 -7.36 12.44
CA LYS A 375 -5.97 -8.33 13.17
C LYS A 375 -6.56 -9.37 12.25
N ARG A 376 -7.02 -8.97 11.05
CA ARG A 376 -7.47 -9.91 10.03
C ARG A 376 -6.34 -10.87 9.62
N LEU A 377 -5.11 -10.39 9.45
CA LEU A 377 -3.98 -11.26 9.14
C LEU A 377 -3.62 -12.22 10.30
N ILE A 378 -3.76 -11.77 11.56
CA ILE A 378 -3.62 -12.63 12.75
C ILE A 378 -4.71 -13.71 12.79
N GLU A 379 -5.95 -13.40 12.42
CA GLU A 379 -7.03 -14.39 12.32
C GLU A 379 -6.72 -15.43 11.24
N ILE A 380 -6.25 -14.99 10.07
CA ILE A 380 -5.82 -15.88 8.98
C ILE A 380 -4.70 -16.80 9.50
N GLU A 381 -3.64 -16.25 10.09
CA GLU A 381 -2.54 -17.04 10.66
C GLU A 381 -3.01 -18.10 11.67
N LYS A 382 -3.96 -17.76 12.54
CA LYS A 382 -4.55 -18.70 13.49
C LYS A 382 -5.35 -19.81 12.82
N SER A 383 -6.04 -19.51 11.71
CA SER A 383 -6.85 -20.49 10.97
C SER A 383 -6.04 -21.53 10.19
N LEU A 384 -4.72 -21.31 10.04
CA LEU A 384 -3.81 -22.26 9.38
C LEU A 384 -3.17 -23.27 10.33
N LYS A 385 -3.33 -23.04 11.65
CA LYS A 385 -2.92 -23.97 12.70
C LYS A 385 -4.04 -24.97 12.93
#